data_AF-A0A7V8ZR53-F1
#
_entry.id   AF-A0A7V8ZR53-F1
#
_cell.length_a   1.000
_cell.length_b   1.000
_cell.length_c   1.000
_cell.angle_alpha   90.00
_cell.angle_beta   90.00
_cell.angle_gamma   90.00
#
_symmetry.space_group_name_H-M   'P 1'
#
loop_
_entity.id
_entity.type
_entity.pdbx_description
1 polymer ?
#
loop_
_entity_poly.entity_id
_entity_poly.type
_entity_poly.pdbx_seq_one_letter_code
_entity_poly.pdbx_strand_id
1 'polypeptide(L)' 'MSSTVKEIQSSGAIIVLADLSKWQVSPADRSTARRWASGDAVALIGYRMTNLTRSNQTIQVKGTM' A
#
# COMPACT_ATOMS: atom_id res chain seq x y z
N MET A 1 10.03 6.97 -3.39
CA MET A 1 10.28 5.85 -4.34
C MET A 1 8.93 5.42 -4.91
N SER A 2 8.82 5.28 -6.23
CA SER A 2 7.59 4.77 -6.88
C SER A 2 7.69 3.27 -7.11
N SER A 3 6.61 2.54 -6.86
CA SER A 3 6.51 1.10 -7.08
C SER A 3 5.08 0.75 -7.50
N THR A 4 4.79 -0.53 -7.71
CA THR A 4 3.44 -1.03 -8.00
C THR A 4 3.00 -2.04 -6.95
N VAL A 5 1.70 -2.04 -6.65
CA VAL A 5 1.09 -3.06 -5.79
C VAL A 5 1.17 -4.40 -6.51
N LYS A 6 1.75 -5.42 -5.87
CA LYS A 6 1.68 -6.80 -6.34
C LYS A 6 0.38 -7.44 -5.86
N GLU A 7 0.09 -7.34 -4.57
CA GLU A 7 -1.12 -7.89 -3.95
C GLU A 7 -1.43 -7.22 -2.60
N ILE A 8 -2.70 -7.35 -2.18
CA ILE A 8 -3.18 -6.90 -0.88
C ILE A 8 -3.60 -8.14 -0.09
N GLN A 9 -2.96 -8.37 1.05
CA GLN A 9 -3.20 -9.53 1.91
C GLN A 9 -3.96 -9.14 3.19
N SER A 10 -4.41 -10.16 3.94
CA SER A 10 -4.96 -10.00 5.29
C SER A 10 -6.05 -8.92 5.38
N SER A 11 -6.93 -8.88 4.39
CA SER A 11 -8.04 -7.91 4.30
C SER A 11 -7.61 -6.44 4.32
N GLY A 12 -6.51 -6.10 3.65
CA GLY A 12 -5.99 -4.72 3.59
C GLY A 12 -4.98 -4.39 4.68
N ALA A 13 -4.58 -5.36 5.51
CA ALA A 13 -3.59 -5.14 6.57
C ALA A 13 -2.15 -5.17 6.06
N ILE A 14 -1.88 -5.83 4.92
CA ILE A 14 -0.54 -5.95 4.34
C ILE A 14 -0.61 -5.63 2.85
N ILE A 15 0.28 -4.75 2.40
CA ILE A 15 0.52 -4.46 0.99
C ILE A 15 1.87 -5.07 0.61
N VAL A 16 1.87 -5.87 -0.44
CA VAL A 16 3.09 -6.41 -1.05
C VAL A 16 3.34 -5.64 -2.34
N LEU A 17 4.55 -5.10 -2.49
CA LEU A 17 4.94 -4.38 -3.71
C LEU A 17 5.63 -5.32 -4.72
N ALA A 18 5.84 -4.85 -5.94
CA ALA A 18 6.47 -5.64 -7.02
C ALA A 18 7.89 -6.11 -6.67
N ASP A 19 8.62 -5.35 -5.87
CA ASP A 19 9.94 -5.70 -5.32
C ASP A 19 9.88 -6.71 -4.15
N LEU A 20 8.68 -7.24 -3.85
CA LEU A 20 8.37 -8.16 -2.76
C LEU A 20 8.48 -7.55 -1.35
N SER A 21 8.74 -6.25 -1.22
CA SER A 21 8.69 -5.58 0.06
C SER A 21 7.27 -5.61 0.63
N LYS A 22 7.17 -5.79 1.95
CA LYS A 22 5.90 -5.88 2.67
C LYS A 22 5.71 -4.68 3.59
N TRP A 23 4.52 -4.12 3.53
CA TRP A 23 4.15 -2.92 4.27
C TRP A 23 2.88 -3.17 5.05
N GLN A 24 2.96 -3.02 6.37
CA GLN A 24 1.83 -3.16 7.26
C GLN A 24 1.03 -1.86 7.28
N VAL A 25 -0.27 -1.95 7.01
CA VAL A 25 -1.19 -0.81 6.99
C VAL A 25 -1.75 -0.55 8.38
N SER A 26 -1.78 0.72 8.76
CA SER A 26 -2.43 1.17 10.00
C SER A 26 -3.90 0.70 10.05
N PRO A 27 -4.42 0.27 11.21
CA PRO A 27 -5.78 -0.25 11.33
C PRO A 27 -6.87 0.66 10.74
N ALA A 28 -6.72 1.99 10.92
CA ALA A 28 -7.66 2.99 10.41
C ALA A 28 -7.74 3.03 8.87
N ASP A 29 -6.67 2.63 8.17
CA ASP A 29 -6.55 2.75 6.72
C ASP A 29 -6.78 1.43 5.97
N ARG A 30 -7.01 0.32 6.68
CA ARG A 30 -7.18 -1.01 6.06
C ARG A 30 -8.35 -1.06 5.10
N SER A 31 -9.43 -0.34 5.40
CA SER A 31 -10.61 -0.23 4.52
C SER A 31 -10.29 0.44 3.19
N THR A 32 -9.41 1.45 3.21
CA THR A 32 -8.89 2.12 2.01
C THR A 32 -7.96 1.21 1.24
N ALA A 33 -6.98 0.60 1.91
CA ALA A 33 -6.01 -0.31 1.30
C ALA A 33 -6.67 -1.54 0.65
N ARG A 34 -7.76 -2.06 1.23
CA ARG A 34 -8.52 -3.20 0.67
C ARG A 34 -9.14 -2.91 -0.70
N ARG A 35 -9.31 -1.64 -1.06
CA ARG A 35 -9.84 -1.22 -2.37
C ARG A 35 -8.76 -1.09 -3.44
N TRP A 36 -7.49 -1.16 -3.05
CA TRP A 36 -6.37 -1.13 -3.98
C TRP A 36 -6.21 -2.50 -4.65
N ALA A 37 -5.65 -2.48 -5.85
CA ALA A 37 -5.53 -3.67 -6.69
C ALA A 37 -4.09 -3.90 -7.13
N SER A 38 -3.80 -5.14 -7.55
CA SER A 38 -2.55 -5.46 -8.25
C SER A 38 -2.38 -4.54 -9.47
N GLY A 39 -1.17 -4.02 -9.66
CA GLY A 39 -0.83 -3.07 -10.72
C GLY A 39 -1.05 -1.60 -10.36
N ASP A 40 -1.75 -1.27 -9.27
CA ASP A 40 -1.90 0.13 -8.83
C ASP A 40 -0.51 0.75 -8.57
N ALA A 41 -0.25 1.91 -9.17
CA ALA A 41 0.99 2.64 -8.97
C ALA A 41 0.96 3.34 -7.61
N VAL A 42 2.02 3.20 -6.83
CA VAL A 42 2.14 3.79 -5.49
C VAL A 42 3.43 4.59 -5.34
N ALA A 43 3.35 5.68 -4.60
CA ALA A 43 4.50 6.42 -4.12
C ALA A 43 4.64 6.22 -2.61
N LEU A 44 5.82 5.81 -2.16
CA LEU A 44 6.16 5.72 -0.74
C LEU A 44 7.05 6.90 -0.35
N ILE A 45 6.61 7.67 0.65
CA ILE A 45 7.33 8.79 1.25
C ILE A 45 7.23 8.69 2.77
N GLY A 46 8.32 8.31 3.43
CA GLY A 46 8.33 8.03 4.86
C GLY A 46 7.36 6.89 5.21
N TYR A 47 6.47 7.12 6.18
CA TYR A 47 5.44 6.17 6.62
C TYR A 47 4.10 6.33 5.89
N ARG A 48 4.09 6.98 4.72
CA ARG A 48 2.87 7.21 3.93
C ARG A 48 3.02 6.58 2.56
N MET A 49 2.02 5.81 2.17
CA MET A 49 1.89 5.23 0.84
C MET A 49 0.71 5.88 0.14
N THR A 50 0.94 6.46 -1.04
CA THR A 50 -0.07 7.13 -1.86
C THR A 50 -0.31 6.33 -3.13
N ASN A 51 -1.54 5.93 -3.38
CA ASN A 51 -1.95 5.28 -4.62
C ASN A 51 -2.25 6.32 -5.70
N LEU A 52 -1.36 6.39 -6.68
CA LEU A 52 -1.38 7.35 -7.79
C LEU A 52 -2.46 7.01 -8.82
N THR A 53 -2.94 5.77 -8.86
CA THR A 53 -3.98 5.30 -9.78
C THR A 53 -5.39 5.51 -9.21
N ARG A 54 -5.54 5.56 -7.88
CA ARG A 54 -6.82 5.69 -7.17
C ARG A 54 -6.98 7.07 -6.54
N SER A 55 -6.98 8.11 -7.37
CA SER A 55 -7.22 9.51 -6.93
C SER A 55 -6.29 10.00 -5.81
N ASN A 56 -5.04 9.55 -5.80
CA ASN A 56 -4.04 9.91 -4.78
C ASN A 56 -4.45 9.58 -3.34
N GLN A 57 -5.22 8.49 -3.14
CA GLN A 57 -5.52 7.97 -1.82
C GLN A 57 -4.24 7.70 -1.05
N THR A 58 -4.13 8.22 0.17
CA THR A 58 -2.93 8.09 1.00
C THR A 58 -3.27 7.35 2.28
N ILE A 59 -2.46 6.35 2.61
CA ILE A 59 -2.58 5.53 3.82
C ILE A 59 -1.28 5.57 4.61
N GLN A 60 -1.36 5.29 5.91
CA GLN A 60 -0.20 5.12 6.76
C GLN A 60 0.27 3.66 6.78
N VAL A 61 1.58 3.47 6.63
CA VAL A 61 2.22 2.16 6.57
C VAL A 61 3.48 2.10 7.42
N LYS A 62 3.88 0.88 7.81
CA LYS A 62 5.15 0.57 8.46
C LYS A 62 5.81 -0.59 7.73
N GLY A 63 7.09 -0.43 7.39
CA GLY A 63 7.88 -1.52 6.79
C GLY A 63 8.03 -2.67 7.78
N THR A 64 7.73 -3.88 7.33
CA THR A 64 8.07 -5.11 8.05
C THR A 64 9.35 -5.63 7.43
N MET A 65 10.46 -5.61 8.19
CA MET A 65 11.70 -6.30 7.81
C MET A 65 11.43 -7.78 7.58
#